data_AF-A0A9X7Y005-F1
#
_entry.id   AF-A0A9X7Y005-F1
#
_cell.length_a   1.000
_cell.length_b   1.000
_cell.length_c   1.000
_cell.angle_alpha   90.00
_cell.angle_beta   90.00
_cell.angle_gamma   90.00
#
_symmetry.space_group_name_H-M   'P 1'
#
loop_
_entity.id
_entity.type
_entity.pdbx_description
1 polymer ?
#
loop_
_entity_poly.entity_id
_entity_poly.type
_entity_poly.pdbx_seq_one_letter_code
_entity_poly.pdbx_strand_id
1 'polypeptide(L)'
;MKVIKYDVKVKVEAKDPKKEFAKLHGLLVGRFTKDERKYKEQVNNILQGNAKSLEINGIKATIDENAIEVEGIKFRKLINVRKFIDETTKKYEIKCGQLNKSENLLTKQCEGENIKIYFEIKPQKIKPIKKTTEEKKEESKETQQSKS
;
A
#
# COMPACT_ATOMS: atom_id res chain seq x y z
N MET A 1 5.49 -21.68 3.93
CA MET A 1 4.42 -20.64 3.94
C MET A 1 4.19 -20.12 2.53
N LYS A 2 2.97 -20.17 1.99
CA LYS A 2 2.64 -19.47 0.73
C LYS A 2 2.85 -17.98 0.97
N VAL A 3 3.73 -17.34 0.20
CA VAL A 3 3.93 -15.89 0.33
C VAL A 3 2.68 -15.21 -0.23
N ILE A 4 1.92 -14.55 0.63
CA ILE A 4 0.75 -13.77 0.25
C ILE A 4 1.18 -12.31 0.21
N LYS A 5 1.10 -11.69 -0.97
CA LYS A 5 1.17 -10.23 -1.09
C LYS A 5 -0.25 -9.68 -0.96
N TYR A 6 -0.39 -8.50 -0.38
CA TYR A 6 -1.65 -7.79 -0.29
C TYR A 6 -1.51 -6.53 -1.13
N ASP A 7 -2.30 -6.43 -2.18
CA ASP A 7 -2.44 -5.20 -2.97
C ASP A 7 -3.59 -4.39 -2.37
N VAL A 8 -3.35 -3.12 -2.07
CA VAL A 8 -4.29 -2.25 -1.37
C VAL A 8 -4.61 -1.06 -2.26
N LYS A 9 -5.88 -0.91 -2.58
CA LYS A 9 -6.47 0.29 -3.17
C LYS A 9 -7.19 1.07 -2.09
N VAL A 10 -6.98 2.38 -2.07
CA VAL A 10 -7.61 3.32 -1.15
C VAL A 10 -8.43 4.33 -1.95
N LYS A 11 -9.68 4.54 -1.57
CA LYS A 11 -10.50 5.63 -2.09
C LYS A 11 -10.93 6.51 -0.93
N VAL A 12 -10.62 7.79 -1.01
CA VAL A 12 -11.02 8.80 -0.02
C VAL A 12 -12.01 9.73 -0.69
N GLU A 13 -13.28 9.65 -0.32
CA GLU A 13 -14.33 10.58 -0.77
C GLU A 13 -14.43 11.73 0.24
N ALA A 14 -14.32 12.95 -0.25
CA ALA A 14 -14.35 14.17 0.57
C ALA A 14 -14.86 15.35 -0.26
N LYS A 15 -15.46 16.35 0.43
CA LYS A 15 -15.90 17.60 -0.20
C LYS A 15 -14.75 18.41 -0.80
N ASP A 16 -13.55 18.28 -0.26
CA ASP A 16 -12.34 18.96 -0.75
C ASP A 16 -11.17 17.96 -0.84
N PRO A 17 -11.09 17.18 -1.94
CA PRO A 17 -10.07 16.15 -2.11
C PRO A 17 -8.65 16.71 -2.14
N LYS A 18 -8.43 17.94 -2.61
CA LYS A 18 -7.09 18.54 -2.62
C LYS A 18 -6.60 18.84 -1.21
N LYS A 19 -7.47 19.40 -0.36
CA LYS A 19 -7.16 19.63 1.05
C LYS A 19 -6.91 18.33 1.81
N GLU A 20 -7.68 17.28 1.51
CA GLU A 20 -7.45 15.97 2.12
C GLU A 20 -6.18 15.29 1.61
N PHE A 21 -5.87 15.46 0.32
CA PHE A 21 -4.62 15.00 -0.25
C PHE A 21 -3.42 15.65 0.42
N ALA A 22 -3.47 16.97 0.69
CA ALA A 22 -2.42 17.69 1.42
C ALA A 22 -2.16 17.15 2.84
N LYS A 23 -3.14 16.48 3.48
CA LYS A 23 -2.97 15.85 4.80
C LYS A 23 -2.47 14.41 4.71
N LEU A 24 -2.81 13.71 3.62
CA LEU A 24 -2.64 12.27 3.47
C LEU A 24 -1.51 11.85 2.54
N HIS A 25 -1.04 12.70 1.63
CA HIS A 25 -0.04 12.35 0.62
C HIS A 25 1.23 11.72 1.23
N GLY A 26 1.62 12.13 2.44
CA GLY A 26 2.73 11.52 3.19
C GLY A 26 2.48 10.06 3.58
N LEU A 27 1.27 9.73 4.05
CA LEU A 27 0.91 8.37 4.45
C LEU A 27 0.56 7.47 3.27
N LEU A 28 -0.13 8.00 2.25
CA LEU A 28 -0.59 7.22 1.11
C LEU A 28 0.52 6.94 0.10
N VAL A 29 1.44 7.89 -0.08
CA VAL A 29 2.49 7.81 -1.12
C VAL A 29 3.88 8.05 -0.55
N GLY A 30 4.05 9.12 0.23
CA GLY A 30 5.37 9.58 0.70
C GLY A 30 6.18 8.52 1.44
N ARG A 31 5.53 7.74 2.32
CA ARG A 31 6.19 6.66 3.08
C ARG A 31 6.80 5.55 2.21
N PHE A 32 6.42 5.47 0.94
CA PHE A 32 6.89 4.47 -0.01
C PHE A 32 7.87 5.05 -1.03
N THR A 33 8.14 6.36 -1.00
CA THR A 33 9.15 6.98 -1.86
C THR A 33 10.56 6.80 -1.30
N LYS A 34 11.51 6.61 -2.20
CA LYS A 34 12.95 6.72 -1.89
C LYS A 34 13.52 8.03 -2.43
N ASP A 35 12.90 8.59 -3.46
CA ASP A 35 13.28 9.85 -4.07
C ASP A 35 12.35 10.95 -3.53
N GLU A 36 12.84 11.64 -2.50
CA GLU A 36 12.09 12.69 -1.83
C GLU A 36 11.94 13.94 -2.71
N ARG A 37 12.92 14.23 -3.58
CA ARG A 37 12.88 15.41 -4.46
C ARG A 37 11.78 15.24 -5.50
N LYS A 38 11.80 14.14 -6.25
CA LYS A 38 10.78 13.83 -7.26
C LYS A 38 9.38 13.72 -6.64
N TYR A 39 9.30 13.19 -5.42
CA TYR A 39 8.05 13.13 -4.67
C TYR A 39 7.49 14.52 -4.36
N LYS A 40 8.30 15.42 -3.78
CA LYS A 40 7.86 16.77 -3.42
C LYS A 40 7.43 17.57 -4.66
N GLU A 41 8.15 17.44 -5.75
CA GLU A 41 7.81 18.09 -7.02
C GLU A 41 6.44 17.65 -7.55
N GLN A 42 6.18 16.33 -7.63
CA GLN A 42 4.89 15.81 -8.10
C GLN A 42 3.74 16.19 -7.16
N VAL A 43 3.95 16.17 -5.84
CA VAL A 43 2.94 16.62 -4.87
C VAL A 43 2.63 18.10 -5.06
N ASN A 44 3.65 18.95 -5.22
CA ASN A 44 3.46 20.38 -5.45
C ASN A 44 2.67 20.65 -6.73
N ASN A 45 2.96 19.92 -7.82
CA ASN A 45 2.20 20.04 -9.06
C ASN A 45 0.71 19.71 -8.88
N ILE A 46 0.38 18.72 -8.04
CA ILE A 46 -1.01 18.40 -7.72
C ILE A 46 -1.66 19.49 -6.86
N LEU A 47 -0.97 19.96 -5.82
CA LEU A 47 -1.49 20.98 -4.91
C LEU A 47 -1.71 22.33 -5.61
N GLN A 48 -0.85 22.67 -6.58
CA GLN A 48 -1.00 23.85 -7.45
C GLN A 48 -2.06 23.66 -8.55
N GLY A 49 -2.56 22.45 -8.76
CA GLY A 49 -3.55 22.14 -9.80
C GLY A 49 -2.97 21.94 -11.20
N ASN A 50 -1.66 21.88 -11.35
CA ASN A 50 -0.97 21.60 -12.61
C ASN A 50 -1.08 20.13 -13.02
N ALA A 51 -1.38 19.24 -12.07
CA ALA A 51 -1.57 17.81 -12.30
C ALA A 51 -2.75 17.27 -11.49
N LYS A 52 -3.40 16.22 -12.01
CA LYS A 52 -4.46 15.47 -11.31
C LYS A 52 -3.99 14.12 -10.79
N SER A 53 -2.79 13.67 -11.16
CA SER A 53 -2.25 12.40 -10.70
C SER A 53 -0.74 12.42 -10.56
N LEU A 54 -0.21 11.51 -9.74
CA LEU A 54 1.21 11.22 -9.64
C LEU A 54 1.44 9.71 -9.63
N GLU A 55 2.66 9.31 -10.00
CA GLU A 55 3.08 7.91 -9.93
C GLU A 55 4.50 7.80 -9.38
N ILE A 56 4.66 7.03 -8.29
CA ILE A 56 5.93 6.84 -7.59
C ILE A 56 6.05 5.39 -7.16
N ASN A 57 7.12 4.71 -7.58
CA ASN A 57 7.41 3.33 -7.21
C ASN A 57 6.24 2.35 -7.49
N GLY A 58 5.49 2.59 -8.56
CA GLY A 58 4.31 1.81 -8.93
C GLY A 58 3.07 2.06 -8.06
N ILE A 59 3.10 3.10 -7.22
CA ILE A 59 1.94 3.65 -6.52
C ILE A 59 1.42 4.83 -7.33
N LYS A 60 0.17 4.74 -7.77
CA LYS A 60 -0.51 5.80 -8.50
C LYS A 60 -1.52 6.47 -7.58
N ALA A 61 -1.48 7.80 -7.49
CA ALA A 61 -2.49 8.58 -6.80
C ALA A 61 -3.17 9.52 -7.80
N THR A 62 -4.49 9.49 -7.84
CA THR A 62 -5.34 10.35 -8.68
C THR A 62 -6.25 11.17 -7.79
N ILE A 63 -6.40 12.46 -8.08
CA ILE A 63 -7.27 13.39 -7.39
C ILE A 63 -8.33 13.85 -8.39
N ASP A 64 -9.55 13.43 -8.14
CA ASP A 64 -10.75 13.83 -8.85
C ASP A 64 -11.53 14.90 -8.06
N GLU A 65 -12.64 15.37 -8.61
CA GLU A 65 -13.43 16.47 -8.02
C GLU A 65 -13.95 16.16 -6.61
N ASN A 66 -14.27 14.88 -6.34
CA ASN A 66 -14.86 14.45 -5.06
C ASN A 66 -14.09 13.32 -4.37
N ALA A 67 -12.99 12.84 -4.96
CA ALA A 67 -12.28 11.67 -4.44
C ALA A 67 -10.77 11.70 -4.69
N ILE A 68 -10.04 11.01 -3.81
CA ILE A 68 -8.64 10.63 -3.99
C ILE A 68 -8.61 9.12 -4.16
N GLU A 69 -8.06 8.63 -5.26
CA GLU A 69 -7.83 7.21 -5.49
C GLU A 69 -6.34 6.91 -5.45
N VAL A 70 -5.93 5.95 -4.63
CA VAL A 70 -4.54 5.48 -4.54
C VAL A 70 -4.49 3.99 -4.76
N GLU A 71 -3.67 3.56 -5.72
CA GLU A 71 -3.51 2.17 -6.15
C GLU A 71 -2.05 1.74 -6.12
N GLY A 72 -1.82 0.43 -6.05
CA GLY A 72 -0.47 -0.15 -6.12
C GLY A 72 0.26 -0.26 -4.78
N ILE A 73 -0.41 0.02 -3.67
CA ILE A 73 0.17 -0.12 -2.32
C ILE A 73 0.29 -1.61 -1.99
N LYS A 74 1.52 -2.11 -1.82
CA LYS A 74 1.79 -3.54 -1.64
C LYS A 74 2.37 -3.85 -0.26
N PHE A 75 1.75 -4.80 0.44
CA PHE A 75 2.24 -5.31 1.73
C PHE A 75 2.55 -6.82 1.67
N ARG A 76 3.56 -7.27 2.42
CA ARG A 76 3.90 -8.71 2.53
C ARG A 76 3.15 -9.43 3.67
N LYS A 77 2.51 -8.69 4.58
CA LYS A 77 1.82 -9.23 5.76
C LYS A 77 0.52 -8.46 5.99
N LEU A 78 -0.57 -9.18 6.30
CA LEU A 78 -1.87 -8.58 6.61
C LEU A 78 -1.82 -7.62 7.80
N ILE A 79 -0.95 -7.88 8.78
CA ILE A 79 -0.79 -7.00 9.94
C ILE A 79 -0.33 -5.59 9.54
N ASN A 80 0.48 -5.48 8.48
CA ASN A 80 0.92 -4.18 7.97
C ASN A 80 -0.21 -3.45 7.25
N VAL A 81 -1.09 -4.18 6.57
CA VAL A 81 -2.31 -3.61 5.98
C VAL A 81 -3.21 -3.03 7.08
N ARG A 82 -3.42 -3.79 8.18
CA ARG A 82 -4.23 -3.32 9.32
C ARG A 82 -3.65 -2.06 9.94
N LYS A 83 -2.33 -2.05 10.22
CA LYS A 83 -1.63 -0.86 10.73
C LYS A 83 -1.77 0.33 9.78
N PHE A 84 -1.63 0.12 8.47
CA PHE A 84 -1.80 1.17 7.48
C PHE A 84 -3.21 1.76 7.49
N ILE A 85 -4.24 0.92 7.59
CA ILE A 85 -5.63 1.37 7.73
C ILE A 85 -5.78 2.20 8.99
N ASP A 86 -5.34 1.68 10.14
CA ASP A 86 -5.49 2.36 11.43
C ASP A 86 -4.74 3.70 11.45
N GLU A 87 -3.53 3.77 10.89
CA GLU A 87 -2.76 5.02 10.73
C GLU A 87 -3.47 6.04 9.83
N THR A 88 -4.08 5.57 8.73
CA THR A 88 -4.80 6.43 7.78
C THR A 88 -6.08 7.00 8.38
N THR A 89 -6.81 6.20 9.18
CA THR A 89 -8.09 6.62 9.76
C THR A 89 -7.95 7.36 11.08
N LYS A 90 -6.85 7.15 11.83
CA LYS A 90 -6.57 7.85 13.09
C LYS A 90 -6.55 9.38 12.93
N LYS A 91 -6.23 9.91 11.74
CA LYS A 91 -6.23 11.35 11.46
C LYS A 91 -7.62 12.00 11.44
N TYR A 92 -8.70 11.22 11.39
CA TYR A 92 -10.03 11.73 11.09
C TYR A 92 -11.10 11.45 12.15
N GLU A 93 -10.73 10.85 13.29
CA GLU A 93 -11.70 10.43 14.33
C GLU A 93 -12.91 9.65 13.77
N ILE A 94 -12.70 8.86 12.71
CA ILE A 94 -13.77 8.17 11.99
C ILE A 94 -14.06 6.77 12.54
N LYS A 95 -15.33 6.37 12.41
CA LYS A 95 -15.76 5.02 12.74
C LYS A 95 -15.54 4.12 11.54
N CYS A 96 -14.80 3.03 11.76
CA CYS A 96 -14.62 1.99 10.76
C CYS A 96 -15.61 0.86 10.96
N GLY A 97 -16.23 0.40 9.87
CA GLY A 97 -17.00 -0.82 9.84
C GLY A 97 -16.13 -2.08 10.04
N GLN A 98 -16.79 -3.22 10.12
CA GLN A 98 -16.11 -4.52 10.17
C GLN A 98 -15.36 -4.79 8.86
N LEU A 99 -14.28 -5.56 8.96
CA LEU A 99 -13.54 -6.02 7.79
C LEU A 99 -14.34 -7.11 7.08
N ASN A 100 -14.95 -6.78 5.96
CA ASN A 100 -15.67 -7.73 5.12
C ASN A 100 -14.68 -8.63 4.40
N LYS A 101 -14.98 -9.93 4.34
CA LYS A 101 -14.14 -10.93 3.68
C LYS A 101 -14.96 -11.71 2.66
N SER A 102 -14.56 -11.59 1.41
CA SER A 102 -14.99 -12.44 0.31
C SER A 102 -13.79 -13.29 -0.15
N GLU A 103 -14.00 -14.38 -0.89
CA GLU A 103 -12.98 -15.40 -1.20
C GLU A 103 -11.61 -14.85 -1.64
N ASN A 104 -11.60 -13.77 -2.43
CA ASN A 104 -10.38 -13.16 -2.97
C ASN A 104 -10.28 -11.64 -2.70
N LEU A 105 -11.11 -11.11 -1.80
CA LEU A 105 -11.20 -9.67 -1.55
C LEU A 105 -11.51 -9.39 -0.09
N LEU A 106 -10.75 -8.50 0.54
CA LEU A 106 -11.09 -7.95 1.85
C LEU A 106 -11.41 -6.48 1.66
N THR A 107 -12.51 -6.01 2.23
CA THR A 107 -12.89 -4.59 2.15
C THR A 107 -13.16 -4.02 3.54
N LYS A 108 -12.79 -2.75 3.73
CA LYS A 108 -13.09 -2.01 4.96
C LYS A 108 -13.49 -0.59 4.59
N GLN A 109 -14.61 -0.15 5.14
CA GLN A 109 -15.13 1.20 4.95
C GLN A 109 -15.10 1.93 6.28
N CYS A 110 -14.68 3.18 6.27
CA CYS A 110 -14.66 4.05 7.43
C CYS A 110 -15.33 5.36 7.08
N GLU A 111 -16.29 5.78 7.90
CA GLU A 111 -17.11 6.97 7.64
C GLU A 111 -16.96 7.97 8.78
N GLY A 112 -16.81 9.24 8.40
CA GLY A 112 -16.89 10.42 9.26
C GLY A 112 -17.92 11.40 8.72
N GLU A 113 -18.07 12.54 9.39
CA GLU A 113 -19.07 13.55 9.04
C GLU A 113 -18.91 14.10 7.60
N ASN A 114 -17.67 14.25 7.12
CA ASN A 114 -17.38 14.86 5.82
C ASN A 114 -16.39 14.05 4.96
N ILE A 115 -16.07 12.82 5.38
CA ILE A 115 -15.07 11.98 4.71
C ILE A 115 -15.50 10.51 4.76
N LYS A 116 -15.33 9.79 3.65
CA LYS A 116 -15.47 8.35 3.58
C LYS A 116 -14.20 7.73 3.02
N ILE A 117 -13.67 6.72 3.69
CA ILE A 117 -12.46 6.02 3.28
C ILE A 117 -12.79 4.55 3.02
N TYR A 118 -12.53 4.11 1.80
CA TYR A 118 -12.70 2.74 1.37
C TYR A 118 -11.33 2.10 1.14
N PHE A 119 -11.14 0.93 1.74
CA PHE A 119 -9.96 0.09 1.55
C PHE A 119 -10.39 -1.19 0.84
N GLU A 120 -9.80 -1.43 -0.32
CA GLU A 120 -9.93 -2.69 -1.06
C GLU A 120 -8.59 -3.42 -1.01
N ILE A 121 -8.58 -4.64 -0.47
CA ILE A 121 -7.37 -5.41 -0.20
C ILE A 121 -7.47 -6.73 -0.96
N LYS A 122 -6.63 -6.90 -1.98
CA LYS A 122 -6.56 -8.10 -2.81
C LYS A 122 -5.39 -8.99 -2.37
N PRO A 123 -5.65 -10.17 -1.78
CA PRO A 123 -4.60 -11.14 -1.46
C PRO A 123 -4.12 -11.83 -2.75
N GLN A 124 -2.85 -11.62 -3.12
CA GLN A 124 -2.18 -12.30 -4.21
C GLN A 124 -1.36 -13.48 -3.69
N LYS A 125 -1.71 -14.70 -4.12
CA LYS A 125 -0.90 -15.89 -3.87
C LYS A 125 0.31 -15.87 -4.80
N ILE A 126 1.51 -15.73 -4.25
CA ILE A 126 2.72 -15.99 -5.02
C ILE A 126 2.85 -17.51 -5.12
N LYS A 127 2.84 -18.05 -6.35
CA LYS A 127 3.25 -19.44 -6.56
C LYS A 127 4.67 -19.58 -5.99
N PRO A 128 4.94 -20.54 -5.10
CA PRO A 128 6.30 -20.78 -4.67
C PRO A 128 7.13 -21.00 -5.95
N ILE A 129 8.17 -20.20 -6.14
CA ILE A 129 9.21 -20.54 -7.11
C ILE A 129 9.69 -21.92 -6.64
N LYS A 130 9.40 -22.96 -7.42
CA LYS A 130 10.06 -24.24 -7.21
C LYS A 130 11.54 -23.88 -7.29
N LYS A 131 12.28 -23.96 -6.17
CA LYS A 131 13.73 -24.03 -6.26
C LYS A 131 13.97 -25.18 -7.23
N THR A 132 14.46 -24.88 -8.42
CA THR A 132 15.03 -25.87 -9.31
C THR A 132 16.08 -26.59 -8.48
N THR A 133 16.01 -27.91 -8.51
CA THR A 133 16.76 -28.86 -7.68
C THR A 133 18.23 -28.92 -8.09
N GLU A 134 18.90 -27.78 -8.31
CA GLU A 134 20.31 -27.73 -8.71
C GLU A 134 21.23 -27.01 -7.71
N GLU A 135 20.72 -26.19 -6.78
CA GLU A 135 21.53 -25.59 -5.70
C GLU A 135 21.49 -26.40 -4.39
N LYS A 136 21.57 -27.73 -4.48
CA LYS A 136 21.66 -28.60 -3.29
C LYS A 136 22.87 -29.52 -3.29
N LYS A 137 23.91 -29.21 -4.09
CA LYS A 137 25.07 -30.08 -4.27
C LYS A 137 26.46 -29.48 -3.94
N GLU A 138 26.56 -28.24 -3.45
CA GLU A 138 27.88 -27.66 -3.11
C GLU A 138 28.12 -27.35 -1.63
N GLU A 139 27.16 -27.51 -0.71
CA GLU A 139 27.36 -27.21 0.71
C GLU A 139 27.43 -28.45 1.63
N SER A 140 27.87 -29.60 1.10
CA SER A 140 28.06 -30.83 1.90
C SER A 140 29.41 -31.52 1.70
N LYS A 141 30.43 -30.78 1.27
CA LYS A 141 31.80 -31.32 1.12
C LYS A 141 32.90 -30.50 1.77
N GLU A 142 32.59 -29.65 2.75
CA GLU A 142 33.59 -28.85 3.47
C GLU A 142 33.53 -29.01 5.00
N THR A 143 33.22 -30.22 5.49
CA THR A 143 33.36 -30.53 6.93
C THR A 143 34.10 -31.85 7.22
N GLN A 144 34.83 -32.38 6.24
CA GLN A 144 35.74 -33.51 6.46
C GLN A 144 37.12 -33.24 5.86
N GLN A 145 37.81 -32.19 6.33
CA GLN A 145 39.27 -32.16 6.30
C GLN A 145 39.83 -31.08 7.24
N SER A 146 39.68 -31.33 8.53
CA SER A 146 40.61 -30.80 9.54
C SER A 146 41.20 -32.01 10.24
N LYS A 147 42.27 -32.55 9.65
CA LYS A 147 43.14 -33.57 10.26
C LYS A 147 44.37 -32.84 10.78
N SER A 148 44.57 -32.83 12.09
CA SER A 148 45.85 -33.04 12.78
C SER A 148 45.58 -33.15 14.27
#